data_AF-A0A8J7QLS8-F1
#
_entry.id   AF-A0A8J7QLS8-F1
#
_cell.length_a   1.000
_cell.length_b   1.000
_cell.length_c   1.000
_cell.angle_alpha   90.00
_cell.angle_beta   90.00
_cell.angle_gamma   90.00
#
_symmetry.space_group_name_H-M   'P 1'
#
loop_
_entity.id
_entity.type
_entity.pdbx_description
1 polymer ?
#
loop_
_entity_poly.entity_id
_entity_poly.type
_entity_poly.pdbx_seq_one_letter_code
_entity_poly.pdbx_strand_id
1 'polypeptide(L)'
;MNFVELFDDSVRVKVLDLLLSDPEKVYSQSEISRRVGCSVSSVGRALEPLMELGLIKTLNFKGQVKIVAVNKDHPVTNKLIKFRKEISEL
;
A
#
# COMPACT_ATOMS: atom_id res chain seq x y z
N MET A 1 1.78 -17.07 3.12
CA MET A 1 2.77 -16.38 2.25
C MET A 1 2.39 -14.91 2.07
N ASN A 2 3.31 -14.01 1.72
CA ASN A 2 3.01 -12.61 1.41
C ASN A 2 3.66 -12.14 0.09
N PHE A 3 3.37 -10.92 -0.38
CA PHE A 3 3.92 -10.41 -1.64
C PHE A 3 5.42 -10.13 -1.58
N VAL A 4 5.97 -9.82 -0.41
CA VAL A 4 7.41 -9.64 -0.23
C VAL A 4 8.15 -10.96 -0.48
N GLU A 5 7.60 -12.07 0.03
CA GLU A 5 8.13 -13.41 -0.22
C GLU A 5 7.97 -13.86 -1.68
N LEU A 6 6.86 -13.49 -2.33
CA LEU A 6 6.52 -13.96 -3.68
C LEU A 6 7.19 -13.17 -4.80
N PHE A 7 7.40 -11.86 -4.62
CA PHE A 7 7.91 -10.98 -5.67
C PHE A 7 9.33 -10.49 -5.37
N ASP A 8 9.48 -9.57 -4.40
CA ASP A 8 10.75 -8.97 -3.98
C ASP A 8 10.53 -8.09 -2.73
N ASP A 9 11.61 -7.79 -2.01
CA ASP A 9 11.71 -6.92 -0.85
C ASP A 9 11.74 -5.42 -1.18
N SER A 10 11.43 -5.03 -2.43
CA SER A 10 11.36 -3.63 -2.82
C SER A 10 10.35 -2.83 -1.98
N VAL A 11 10.65 -1.54 -1.77
CA VAL A 11 9.77 -0.63 -1.01
C VAL A 11 8.34 -0.62 -1.55
N ARG A 12 8.18 -0.67 -2.87
CA ARG A 12 6.85 -0.67 -3.51
C ARG A 12 6.06 -1.94 -3.18
N VAL A 13 6.71 -3.10 -3.18
CA VAL A 13 6.05 -4.37 -2.82
C VAL A 13 5.68 -4.37 -1.34
N LYS A 14 6.59 -3.94 -0.44
CA LYS A 14 6.29 -3.82 0.99
C LYS A 14 5.10 -2.91 1.28
N VAL A 15 5.08 -1.74 0.64
CA VAL A 15 3.99 -0.77 0.79
C VAL A 15 2.68 -1.37 0.29
N LEU A 16 2.68 -2.00 -0.90
CA LEU A 16 1.50 -2.64 -1.45
C LEU A 16 1.00 -3.79 -0.56
N ASP A 17 1.90 -4.64 -0.07
CA ASP A 17 1.59 -5.76 0.82
C ASP A 17 0.91 -5.28 2.10
N LEU A 18 1.50 -4.27 2.77
CA LEU A 18 0.96 -3.66 3.97
C LEU A 18 -0.46 -3.11 3.72
N LEU A 19 -0.65 -2.34 2.65
CA LEU A 19 -1.94 -1.73 2.35
C LEU A 19 -3.02 -2.78 2.05
N LEU A 20 -2.68 -3.84 1.33
CA LEU A 20 -3.62 -4.91 0.98
C LEU A 20 -3.88 -5.90 2.11
N SER A 21 -3.00 -5.97 3.13
CA SER A 21 -3.20 -6.81 4.31
C SER A 21 -4.39 -6.36 5.19
N ASP A 22 -4.72 -5.07 5.12
CA ASP A 22 -5.87 -4.47 5.80
C ASP A 22 -6.44 -3.34 4.92
N PRO A 23 -7.23 -3.68 3.87
CA PRO A 23 -7.70 -2.71 2.88
C PRO A 23 -8.67 -1.65 3.41
N GLU A 24 -9.25 -1.88 4.60
CA GLU A 24 -10.14 -0.92 5.27
C GLU A 24 -9.35 0.14 6.03
N LYS A 25 -8.12 -0.19 6.42
CA LYS A 25 -7.29 0.72 7.18
C LYS A 25 -6.68 1.82 6.32
N VAL A 26 -6.69 3.02 6.88
CA VAL A 26 -5.97 4.18 6.35
C VAL A 26 -4.67 4.38 7.11
N TYR A 27 -3.66 4.89 6.42
CA TYR A 27 -2.32 5.07 6.98
C TYR A 27 -1.80 6.47 6.69
N SER A 28 -1.04 7.05 7.60
CA SER A 28 -0.17 8.17 7.24
C SER A 28 1.11 7.66 6.55
N GLN A 29 1.73 8.47 5.71
CA GLN A 29 3.01 8.11 5.08
C GLN A 29 4.10 7.76 6.12
N SER A 30 4.12 8.45 7.26
CA SER A 30 5.02 8.16 8.38
C SER A 30 4.72 6.84 9.08
N GLU A 31 3.44 6.44 9.17
CA GLU A 31 3.07 5.13 9.69
C GLU A 31 3.53 4.02 8.74
N ILE A 32 3.31 4.18 7.44
CA ILE A 32 3.79 3.23 6.42
C ILE A 32 5.30 3.06 6.55
N SER A 33 6.05 4.16 6.59
CA SER A 33 7.50 4.18 6.77
C SER A 33 7.97 3.36 7.97
N ARG A 34 7.33 3.54 9.14
CA ARG A 34 7.66 2.75 10.34
C ARG A 34 7.34 1.27 10.18
N ARG A 35 6.21 0.92 9.58
CA ARG A 35 5.77 -0.47 9.41
C ARG A 35 6.60 -1.24 8.39
N VAL A 36 7.01 -0.60 7.29
CA VAL A 36 7.81 -1.23 6.24
C VAL A 36 9.32 -1.08 6.44
N GLY A 37 9.76 -0.36 7.49
CA GLY A 37 11.17 -0.16 7.80
C GLY A 37 11.95 0.67 6.77
N CYS A 38 11.29 1.57 6.05
CA CYS A 38 11.90 2.39 5.00
C CYS A 38 11.77 3.88 5.30
N SER A 39 12.61 4.73 4.70
CA SER A 39 12.48 6.19 4.87
C SER A 39 11.15 6.72 4.30
N VAL A 40 10.64 7.80 4.90
CA VAL A 40 9.43 8.50 4.43
C VAL A 40 9.54 8.90 2.94
N SER A 41 10.72 9.34 2.50
CA SER A 41 10.98 9.70 1.10
C SER A 41 10.90 8.51 0.15
N SER A 42 11.44 7.35 0.52
CA SER A 42 11.34 6.13 -0.27
C SER A 42 9.91 5.61 -0.34
N VAL A 43 9.16 5.69 0.77
CA VAL A 43 7.72 5.39 0.77
C VAL A 43 6.97 6.36 -0.15
N GLY A 44 7.29 7.65 -0.14
CA GLY A 44 6.67 8.64 -1.03
C GLY A 44 6.81 8.27 -2.51
N ARG A 45 8.03 7.94 -2.93
CA ARG A 45 8.32 7.47 -4.30
C ARG A 45 7.62 6.15 -4.64
N ALA A 46 7.43 5.27 -3.66
CA ALA A 46 6.71 4.02 -3.85
C ALA A 46 5.19 4.22 -4.01
N LEU A 47 4.63 5.25 -3.36
CA LEU A 47 3.20 5.57 -3.42
C LEU A 47 2.80 6.22 -4.75
N GLU A 48 3.68 7.03 -5.36
CA GLU A 48 3.41 7.71 -6.65
C GLU A 48 2.90 6.77 -7.75
N PRO A 49 3.61 5.70 -8.15
CA PRO A 49 3.13 4.81 -9.20
C PRO A 49 1.88 4.03 -8.80
N LEU A 50 1.70 3.71 -7.50
CA LEU A 50 0.48 3.03 -7.03
C LEU A 50 -0.76 3.93 -7.15
N MET A 51 -0.57 5.23 -6.92
CA MET A 51 -1.60 6.25 -7.08
C MET A 51 -1.91 6.51 -8.56
N GLU A 52 -0.89 6.61 -9.41
CA GLU A 52 -1.05 6.75 -10.87
C GLU A 52 -1.81 5.57 -11.49
N LEU A 53 -1.56 4.35 -11.00
CA LEU A 53 -2.30 3.15 -11.39
C LEU A 53 -3.72 3.07 -10.80
N GLY A 54 -4.11 4.04 -9.96
CA GLY A 54 -5.40 4.07 -9.29
C GLY A 54 -5.59 3.00 -8.22
N LEU A 55 -4.51 2.34 -7.76
CA LEU A 55 -4.58 1.28 -6.75
C LEU A 55 -4.83 1.82 -5.34
N ILE A 56 -4.41 3.05 -5.09
CA ILE A 56 -4.55 3.75 -3.81
C ILE A 56 -5.12 5.15 -4.04
N LYS A 57 -5.69 5.74 -2.99
CA LYS A 57 -6.09 7.15 -2.94
C LYS A 57 -5.32 7.85 -1.83
N THR A 58 -4.94 9.09 -2.06
CA THR A 58 -4.39 9.96 -1.00
C THR A 58 -5.35 11.08 -0.66
N LEU A 59 -5.63 11.29 0.62
CA LEU A 59 -6.35 12.46 1.10
C LEU A 59 -5.34 13.46 1.68
N ASN A 60 -5.36 14.68 1.15
CA ASN A 60 -4.58 15.80 1.68
C ASN A 60 -5.47 16.59 2.64
N PHE A 61 -5.25 16.45 3.95
CA PHE A 61 -5.88 17.33 4.93
C PHE A 61 -5.02 18.58 5.14
N LYS A 62 -5.50 19.72 4.63
CA LYS A 62 -5.04 21.10 4.91
C LYS A 62 -3.54 21.21 5.28
N GLY A 63 -2.67 20.63 4.43
CA GLY A 63 -1.22 20.82 4.49
C GLY A 63 -0.42 20.01 5.51
N GLN A 64 -0.99 19.03 6.24
CA GLN A 64 -0.23 18.37 7.33
C GLN A 64 -0.08 16.86 7.24
N VAL A 65 -1.07 16.12 6.71
CA VAL A 65 -0.97 14.64 6.66
C VAL A 65 -1.53 14.11 5.35
N LYS A 66 -0.66 13.44 4.57
CA LYS A 66 -1.06 12.54 3.48
C LYS A 66 -1.59 11.24 4.10
N ILE A 67 -2.90 11.08 4.07
CA ILE A 67 -3.55 9.81 4.43
C ILE A 67 -3.65 8.97 3.17
N VAL A 68 -3.19 7.73 3.24
CA VAL A 68 -3.17 6.74 2.16
C VAL A 68 -4.23 5.68 2.47
N ALA A 69 -5.07 5.38 1.49
CA ALA A 69 -6.09 4.33 1.56
C ALA A 69 -6.08 3.49 0.28
N VAL A 70 -6.49 2.22 0.38
CA VAL A 70 -6.67 1.35 -0.78
C VAL A 70 -7.89 1.81 -1.61
N ASN A 71 -7.76 1.84 -2.94
CA ASN A 71 -8.87 2.18 -3.82
C ASN A 71 -9.73 0.95 -4.15
N LYS A 72 -10.70 0.65 -3.29
CA LYS A 72 -11.62 -0.48 -3.45
C LYS A 72 -12.63 -0.33 -4.61
N ASP A 73 -12.73 0.84 -5.22
CA ASP A 73 -13.58 1.05 -6.40
C ASP A 73 -12.88 0.55 -7.69
N HIS A 74 -11.56 0.31 -7.65
CA HIS A 74 -10.79 -0.06 -8.81
C HIS A 74 -10.73 -1.60 -8.99
N PRO A 75 -11.08 -2.15 -10.18
CA PRO A 75 -11.17 -3.60 -10.38
C PRO A 75 -9.86 -4.36 -10.13
N VAL A 76 -8.73 -3.78 -10.52
CA VAL A 76 -7.41 -4.39 -10.30
C VAL A 76 -7.11 -4.47 -8.80
N THR A 77 -7.47 -3.43 -8.04
CA THR A 77 -7.25 -3.40 -6.59
C THR A 77 -8.02 -4.52 -5.91
N ASN A 78 -9.29 -4.73 -6.27
CA ASN A 78 -10.10 -5.82 -5.71
C ASN A 78 -9.52 -7.20 -6.03
N LYS A 79 -8.97 -7.39 -7.24
CA LYS A 79 -8.25 -8.63 -7.59
C LYS A 79 -6.99 -8.81 -6.75
N LEU A 80 -6.23 -7.74 -6.52
CA LEU A 80 -5.02 -7.79 -5.69
C LEU A 80 -5.34 -8.06 -4.21
N ILE A 81 -6.40 -7.47 -3.66
CA ILE A 81 -6.89 -7.75 -2.30
C ILE A 81 -7.23 -9.25 -2.18
N LYS A 82 -8.03 -9.76 -3.12
CA LYS A 82 -8.42 -11.18 -3.13
C LYS A 82 -7.20 -12.09 -3.21
N PHE A 83 -6.30 -11.83 -4.17
CA PHE A 83 -5.09 -12.60 -4.35
C PHE A 83 -4.20 -12.58 -3.09
N ARG A 84 -3.99 -11.40 -2.49
CA ARG A 84 -3.22 -11.23 -1.26
C ARG A 84 -3.81 -11.99 -0.08
N LYS A 85 -5.14 -12.07 0.01
CA LYS A 85 -5.84 -12.87 1.02
C LYS A 85 -5.61 -14.37 0.79
N GLU A 86 -5.86 -14.84 -0.42
CA GLU A 86 -5.74 -16.26 -0.78
C GLU A 86 -4.33 -16.80 -0.53
N ILE A 87 -3.27 -16.06 -0.88
CA ILE A 87 -1.89 -16.51 -0.61
C ILE A 87 -1.50 -16.43 0.86
N SER A 88 -2.17 -15.61 1.67
CA SER A 88 -1.88 -15.51 3.10
C SER A 88 -2.42 -16.70 3.89
N GLU A 89 -3.37 -17.42 3.31
CA GLU A 89 -3.94 -18.67 3.82
C GLU A 89 -3.12 -19.91 3.40
N LEU A 90 -2.08 -19.72 2.59
CA LEU A 90 -1.09 -20.74 2.19
C LEU A 90 0.20 -20.62 3.01
#